data_AF-A0A2E0FD13-F1
#
_entry.id   AF-A0A2E0FD13-F1
#
_cell.length_a   1.000
_cell.length_b   1.000
_cell.length_c   1.000
_cell.angle_alpha   90.00
_cell.angle_beta   90.00
_cell.angle_gamma   90.00
#
_symmetry.space_group_name_H-M   'P 1'
#
loop_
_entity.id
_entity.type
_entity.pdbx_description
1 polymer ?
#
loop_
_entity_poly.entity_id
_entity_poly.type
_entity_poly.pdbx_seq_one_letter_code
_entity_poly.pdbx_strand_id
1 'polypeptide(L)'
;YDIEEGGDAILDTNNDGVVDALDTGYEDVDGDGMDDEAELTAVTRTDNDGNPDFLDIDSDNDGIQDVIEGGDGDLDVNGDGMIDISDSTDVYQFTDLDGDGMADASEDTPVPDTDGDGANDYQDLDADNDGIFDVIEGGDGTDIDVDGDGNLDFEDLDTNNDGMIDSDDEGFTDTDGDGMADSSESTDQPNSDVTEDNDDGIPNYLDLDSDDDGCNDVIEAGFSDVDGDGILGEGDPDVDSNGQVVTDDEDGYIEPIDSDGNGILDCYDALILVVTVNSQPQYAGEVFQGENVSYAVDVTIDGNLPPEYQWQIGIVSDDEQDTTWTDISENSQFTGVNTSALTINDVDYENFDNTQYRVKVTGKGYKCAFVLSDPVNLDVKIRDLHIPQGFSPDGDGINDGWHITGIEYYPNNTVQIYNRWELKVWEVEGYLNDSPEKFFEGLANTGRSSGRVLPETVYFYVVDLGETDIDGNTVSEESRYRKGIVYIRRPNE
;
A
#
# COMPACT_ATOMS: atom_id res chain seq x y z
N TYR A 1 40.96 13.87 -12.91
CA TYR A 1 40.05 13.54 -14.02
C TYR A 1 39.58 14.78 -14.79
N ASP A 2 40.28 15.93 -14.65
CA ASP A 2 40.08 17.16 -15.44
C ASP A 2 40.07 16.92 -16.97
N ILE A 3 40.72 15.86 -17.46
CA ILE A 3 40.68 15.43 -18.87
C ILE A 3 39.31 14.86 -19.29
N GLU A 4 38.60 14.18 -18.40
CA GLU A 4 37.30 13.58 -18.68
C GLU A 4 36.20 14.64 -18.66
N GLU A 5 36.15 15.47 -17.60
CA GLU A 5 35.29 16.67 -17.49
C GLU A 5 35.57 17.69 -18.61
N GLY A 6 36.85 17.90 -18.94
CA GLY A 6 37.28 18.72 -20.08
C GLY A 6 36.90 18.16 -21.46
N GLY A 7 36.41 16.90 -21.54
CA GLY A 7 36.02 16.24 -22.79
C GLY A 7 37.21 15.74 -23.63
N ASP A 8 38.38 15.61 -23.02
CA ASP A 8 39.68 15.30 -23.61
C ASP A 8 40.11 13.83 -23.42
N ALA A 9 39.27 12.98 -22.82
CA ALA A 9 39.58 11.57 -22.51
C ALA A 9 40.09 10.72 -23.70
N ILE A 10 39.78 11.12 -24.94
CA ILE A 10 40.26 10.46 -26.16
C ILE A 10 41.75 10.78 -26.46
N LEU A 11 42.26 11.88 -25.91
CA LEU A 11 43.62 12.38 -26.10
C LEU A 11 44.62 11.77 -25.11
N ASP A 12 44.16 11.30 -23.93
CA ASP A 12 44.94 10.44 -23.04
C ASP A 12 44.99 9.00 -23.59
N THR A 13 45.88 8.78 -24.55
CA THR A 13 46.03 7.49 -25.25
C THR A 13 46.76 6.44 -24.43
N ASN A 14 47.36 6.85 -23.33
CA ASN A 14 48.20 6.02 -22.49
C ASN A 14 47.52 5.67 -21.15
N ASN A 15 46.40 6.36 -20.85
CA ASN A 15 45.53 6.20 -19.69
C ASN A 15 46.29 6.44 -18.39
N ASP A 16 47.10 7.51 -18.36
CA ASP A 16 47.79 7.97 -17.13
C ASP A 16 47.19 9.24 -16.54
N GLY A 17 46.05 9.72 -17.05
CA GLY A 17 45.32 10.84 -16.45
C GLY A 17 45.89 12.22 -16.79
N VAL A 18 46.90 12.30 -17.66
CA VAL A 18 47.53 13.56 -18.10
C VAL A 18 47.64 13.57 -19.63
N VAL A 19 47.09 14.58 -20.32
CA VAL A 19 47.35 14.75 -21.77
C VAL A 19 48.73 15.38 -21.93
N ASP A 20 49.75 14.58 -22.26
CA ASP A 20 51.12 15.07 -22.38
C ASP A 20 51.89 14.54 -23.61
N ALA A 21 53.18 14.86 -23.69
CA ALA A 21 54.03 14.44 -24.81
C ALA A 21 54.28 12.92 -24.91
N LEU A 22 53.83 12.13 -23.94
CA LEU A 22 53.80 10.66 -23.94
C LEU A 22 52.58 10.13 -24.70
N ASP A 23 51.57 10.98 -24.95
CA ASP A 23 50.39 10.63 -25.74
C ASP A 23 50.59 10.70 -27.25
N THR A 24 49.88 9.81 -27.92
CA THR A 24 49.92 9.70 -29.37
C THR A 24 48.99 10.72 -30.00
N GLY A 25 49.52 11.90 -30.27
CA GLY A 25 48.71 12.98 -30.86
C GLY A 25 49.16 14.35 -30.38
N TYR A 26 49.82 14.39 -29.22
CA TYR A 26 50.14 15.62 -28.53
C TYR A 26 50.92 16.64 -29.38
N GLU A 27 50.31 17.81 -29.61
CA GLU A 27 50.85 19.01 -30.24
C GLU A 27 50.46 20.25 -29.40
N ASP A 28 51.33 20.71 -28.50
CA ASP A 28 51.25 22.04 -27.87
C ASP A 28 52.09 23.06 -28.68
N VAL A 29 51.48 23.71 -29.68
CA VAL A 29 52.21 24.60 -30.60
C VAL A 29 52.45 25.97 -29.99
N ASP A 30 51.56 26.42 -29.11
CA ASP A 30 51.60 27.78 -28.56
C ASP A 30 52.31 27.87 -27.19
N GLY A 31 52.56 26.71 -26.58
CA GLY A 31 53.40 26.51 -25.41
C GLY A 31 52.71 26.83 -24.09
N ASP A 32 51.38 26.77 -24.05
CA ASP A 32 50.60 27.09 -22.87
C ASP A 32 50.39 25.90 -21.92
N GLY A 33 50.74 24.69 -22.36
CA GLY A 33 50.70 23.46 -21.58
C GLY A 33 49.52 22.54 -21.91
N MET A 34 48.55 23.01 -22.71
CA MET A 34 47.43 22.22 -23.20
C MET A 34 47.74 21.67 -24.60
N ASP A 35 47.15 20.54 -24.95
CA ASP A 35 47.21 20.03 -26.32
C ASP A 35 46.38 20.91 -27.28
N ASP A 36 46.90 21.25 -28.47
CA ASP A 36 46.17 22.06 -29.44
C ASP A 36 44.86 21.37 -29.91
N GLU A 37 44.76 20.03 -29.87
CA GLU A 37 43.53 19.30 -30.22
C GLU A 37 42.52 19.30 -29.06
N ALA A 38 42.99 19.40 -27.81
CA ALA A 38 42.17 19.67 -26.62
C ALA A 38 41.55 21.08 -26.64
N GLU A 39 42.20 22.09 -27.24
CA GLU A 39 41.56 23.41 -27.41
C GLU A 39 40.27 23.40 -28.28
N LEU A 40 39.97 22.28 -28.94
CA LEU A 40 38.82 22.10 -29.82
C LEU A 40 37.73 21.21 -29.23
N THR A 41 37.96 20.57 -28.09
CA THR A 41 36.93 19.82 -27.38
C THR A 41 35.90 20.78 -26.82
N ALA A 42 34.66 20.31 -26.82
CA ALA A 42 33.57 21.11 -26.30
C ALA A 42 33.59 20.93 -24.79
N VAL A 43 33.81 22.03 -24.08
CA VAL A 43 33.72 22.08 -22.63
C VAL A 43 32.34 21.61 -22.18
N THR A 44 32.32 20.58 -21.34
CA THR A 44 31.13 20.03 -20.68
C THR A 44 30.58 21.06 -19.67
N ARG A 45 29.25 21.05 -19.55
CA ARG A 45 28.42 21.92 -18.69
C ARG A 45 27.16 21.13 -18.39
N THR A 46 27.13 20.43 -17.28
CA THR A 46 26.03 19.51 -16.95
C THR A 46 24.77 20.34 -16.65
N ASP A 47 24.85 21.26 -15.70
CA ASP A 47 23.80 22.20 -15.28
C ASP A 47 23.46 23.34 -16.28
N ASN A 48 24.39 23.71 -17.18
CA ASN A 48 24.33 24.86 -18.08
C ASN A 48 24.34 26.27 -17.42
N ASP A 49 24.88 26.44 -16.22
CA ASP A 49 24.98 27.76 -15.55
C ASP A 49 25.98 28.73 -16.25
N GLY A 50 26.92 28.17 -17.02
CA GLY A 50 27.98 28.88 -17.72
C GLY A 50 29.39 28.56 -17.24
N ASN A 51 29.55 27.98 -16.05
CA ASN A 51 30.77 27.37 -15.56
C ASN A 51 31.03 26.07 -16.31
N PRO A 52 32.30 25.78 -16.63
CA PRO A 52 32.73 24.44 -17.02
C PRO A 52 32.74 23.48 -15.83
N ASP A 53 32.32 22.22 -16.01
CA ASP A 53 32.38 21.18 -14.96
C ASP A 53 33.75 21.15 -14.24
N PHE A 54 34.87 21.19 -14.99
CA PHE A 54 36.21 21.19 -14.38
C PHE A 54 36.58 22.42 -13.51
N LEU A 55 35.75 23.46 -13.48
CA LEU A 55 35.86 24.62 -12.60
C LEU A 55 34.65 24.79 -11.68
N ASP A 56 33.62 23.99 -11.92
CA ASP A 56 32.45 23.91 -11.07
C ASP A 56 32.79 23.05 -9.86
N ILE A 57 32.15 23.32 -8.73
CA ILE A 57 32.32 22.50 -7.53
C ILE A 57 31.07 21.63 -7.26
N ASP A 58 30.02 21.82 -8.05
CA ASP A 58 28.72 21.14 -8.03
C ASP A 58 28.18 21.15 -9.47
N SER A 59 28.67 20.22 -10.30
CA SER A 59 28.55 20.27 -11.76
C SER A 59 27.11 20.16 -12.28
N ASP A 60 26.23 19.49 -11.54
CA ASP A 60 24.81 19.32 -11.84
C ASP A 60 23.87 20.17 -10.96
N ASN A 61 24.41 20.89 -9.96
CA ASN A 61 23.69 21.75 -9.02
C ASN A 61 22.68 20.99 -8.14
N ASP A 62 22.92 19.73 -7.83
CA ASP A 62 22.06 18.98 -6.92
C ASP A 62 22.29 19.36 -5.43
N GLY A 63 23.29 20.21 -5.12
CA GLY A 63 23.61 20.64 -3.77
C GLY A 63 24.62 19.74 -3.04
N ILE A 64 25.14 18.73 -3.71
CA ILE A 64 26.28 17.90 -3.30
C ILE A 64 27.52 18.41 -4.06
N GLN A 65 28.71 18.21 -3.49
CA GLN A 65 29.94 18.72 -4.11
C GLN A 65 30.58 17.62 -4.96
N ASP A 66 31.08 17.97 -6.14
CA ASP A 66 31.78 17.07 -7.07
C ASP A 66 32.92 16.31 -6.36
N VAL A 67 33.59 16.92 -5.38
CA VAL A 67 34.65 16.26 -4.62
C VAL A 67 34.12 15.09 -3.78
N ILE A 68 32.89 15.19 -3.26
CA ILE A 68 32.20 14.17 -2.48
C ILE A 68 31.75 13.03 -3.41
N GLU A 69 31.02 13.36 -4.47
CA GLU A 69 30.45 12.38 -5.41
C GLU A 69 31.49 11.75 -6.31
N GLY A 70 32.55 12.49 -6.64
CA GLY A 70 33.76 11.96 -7.29
C GLY A 70 34.55 10.97 -6.43
N GLY A 71 34.12 10.73 -5.18
CA GLY A 71 34.69 9.74 -4.26
C GLY A 71 35.92 10.23 -3.48
N ASP A 72 36.22 11.52 -3.53
CA ASP A 72 37.40 12.14 -2.91
C ASP A 72 37.07 13.06 -1.72
N GLY A 73 35.83 13.08 -1.23
CA GLY A 73 35.41 13.99 -0.15
C GLY A 73 36.24 13.85 1.14
N ASP A 74 36.78 12.66 1.41
CA ASP A 74 37.71 12.41 2.53
C ASP A 74 39.05 13.19 2.42
N LEU A 75 39.39 13.68 1.22
CA LEU A 75 40.59 14.45 0.91
C LEU A 75 40.38 15.97 1.04
N ASP A 76 39.14 16.45 0.90
CA ASP A 76 38.75 17.81 1.25
C ASP A 76 38.50 17.90 2.77
N VAL A 77 39.53 18.31 3.50
CA VAL A 77 39.48 18.32 4.97
C VAL A 77 38.90 19.63 5.50
N ASN A 78 38.95 20.69 4.71
CA ASN A 78 38.45 21.98 5.12
C ASN A 78 36.97 22.20 4.74
N GLY A 79 36.44 21.38 3.83
CA GLY A 79 35.06 21.40 3.33
C GLY A 79 34.79 22.63 2.49
N ASP A 80 35.66 22.94 1.53
CA ASP A 80 35.50 24.07 0.60
C ASP A 80 35.31 23.65 -0.86
N GLY A 81 35.00 22.36 -1.09
CA GLY A 81 34.71 21.79 -2.41
C GLY A 81 35.96 21.49 -3.23
N MET A 82 37.15 21.86 -2.75
CA MET A 82 38.37 21.84 -3.56
C MET A 82 39.53 21.20 -2.81
N ILE A 83 40.07 20.10 -3.37
CA ILE A 83 41.27 19.47 -2.81
C ILE A 83 42.49 20.36 -3.09
N ASP A 84 43.00 21.04 -2.06
CA ASP A 84 44.10 22.00 -2.23
C ASP A 84 45.13 22.00 -1.08
N ILE A 85 46.00 23.02 -1.08
CA ILE A 85 47.08 23.13 -0.09
C ILE A 85 46.58 23.39 1.34
N SER A 86 45.34 23.85 1.48
CA SER A 86 44.69 24.17 2.74
C SER A 86 44.14 22.93 3.46
N ASP A 87 43.95 21.82 2.75
CA ASP A 87 43.64 20.47 3.29
C ASP A 87 44.85 19.76 3.90
N SER A 88 46.03 20.33 3.73
CA SER A 88 47.25 19.79 4.29
C SER A 88 47.21 19.81 5.83
N THR A 89 46.96 18.65 6.43
CA THR A 89 47.03 18.39 7.87
C THR A 89 48.39 17.84 8.33
N ASP A 90 48.52 17.52 9.62
CA ASP A 90 49.68 16.77 10.13
C ASP A 90 49.73 15.32 9.62
N VAL A 91 48.61 14.81 9.07
CA VAL A 91 48.42 13.41 8.61
C VAL A 91 48.40 13.32 7.08
N TYR A 92 47.74 14.27 6.43
CA TYR A 92 47.62 14.39 4.97
C TYR A 92 48.43 15.59 4.48
N GLN A 93 49.24 15.42 3.44
CA GLN A 93 49.92 16.52 2.78
C GLN A 93 49.51 16.48 1.32
N PHE A 94 48.89 17.57 0.86
CA PHE A 94 48.62 17.77 -0.55
C PHE A 94 49.94 17.67 -1.31
N THR A 95 50.00 16.68 -2.20
CA THR A 95 51.16 16.40 -3.04
C THR A 95 50.63 16.32 -4.46
N ASP A 96 51.18 17.16 -5.31
CA ASP A 96 51.04 17.16 -6.76
C ASP A 96 52.49 17.12 -7.28
N LEU A 97 52.99 15.91 -7.53
CA LEU A 97 54.41 15.67 -7.76
C LEU A 97 54.81 15.92 -9.22
N ASP A 98 53.91 15.65 -10.16
CA ASP A 98 54.13 15.85 -11.59
C ASP A 98 53.61 17.19 -12.12
N GLY A 99 52.79 17.90 -11.35
CA GLY A 99 52.37 19.27 -11.61
C GLY A 99 51.22 19.36 -12.59
N ASP A 100 50.37 18.34 -12.65
CA ASP A 100 49.24 18.24 -13.57
C ASP A 100 47.99 18.99 -13.08
N GLY A 101 47.97 19.38 -11.80
CA GLY A 101 46.87 20.10 -11.16
C GLY A 101 45.97 19.23 -10.31
N MET A 102 46.09 17.91 -10.39
CA MET A 102 45.38 16.95 -9.54
C MET A 102 46.22 16.59 -8.31
N ALA A 103 45.58 16.19 -7.22
CA ALA A 103 46.29 15.60 -6.10
C ALA A 103 46.76 14.18 -6.45
N ASP A 104 48.02 13.82 -6.18
CA ASP A 104 48.56 12.46 -6.33
C ASP A 104 47.67 11.39 -5.61
N ALA A 105 46.92 11.81 -4.58
CA ALA A 105 46.05 10.93 -3.80
C ALA A 105 44.73 10.59 -4.52
N SER A 106 44.30 11.46 -5.43
CA SER A 106 43.06 11.35 -6.21
C SER A 106 43.25 10.61 -7.54
N GLU A 107 44.49 10.53 -8.06
CA GLU A 107 44.79 9.87 -9.35
C GLU A 107 44.29 8.41 -9.44
N ASP A 108 44.26 7.70 -8.30
CA ASP A 108 43.84 6.30 -8.21
C ASP A 108 42.38 6.14 -7.75
N THR A 109 41.65 7.24 -7.48
CA THR A 109 40.23 7.20 -7.06
C THR A 109 39.36 6.80 -8.25
N PRO A 110 38.54 5.74 -8.14
CA PRO A 110 37.55 5.43 -9.15
C PRO A 110 36.44 6.47 -9.12
N VAL A 111 36.03 6.94 -10.29
CA VAL A 111 34.84 7.78 -10.45
C VAL A 111 33.59 6.93 -10.16
N PRO A 112 32.77 7.30 -9.17
CA PRO A 112 31.50 6.64 -8.88
C PRO A 112 30.46 6.81 -10.00
N ASP A 113 29.64 5.78 -10.13
CA ASP A 113 28.49 5.58 -11.05
C ASP A 113 27.67 4.51 -10.31
N THR A 114 26.89 4.99 -9.33
CA THR A 114 26.34 4.17 -8.24
C THR A 114 25.29 3.20 -8.75
N ASP A 115 24.42 3.66 -9.63
CA ASP A 115 23.35 2.88 -10.24
C ASP A 115 23.79 2.11 -11.52
N GLY A 116 24.87 2.56 -12.17
CA GLY A 116 25.45 1.94 -13.35
C GLY A 116 24.78 2.32 -14.68
N ASP A 117 24.06 3.45 -14.76
CA ASP A 117 23.39 3.92 -15.97
C ASP A 117 24.34 4.60 -16.99
N GLY A 118 25.53 5.00 -16.51
CA GLY A 118 26.60 5.65 -17.26
C GLY A 118 26.62 7.18 -17.22
N ALA A 119 25.78 7.84 -16.43
CA ALA A 119 26.12 9.09 -15.76
C ALA A 119 27.07 8.77 -14.58
N ASN A 120 27.94 9.70 -14.23
CA ASN A 120 28.72 9.56 -13.01
C ASN A 120 27.97 10.36 -11.93
N ASP A 121 28.11 9.97 -10.66
CA ASP A 121 27.32 10.56 -9.55
C ASP A 121 27.33 12.10 -9.58
N TYR A 122 28.49 12.76 -9.74
CA TYR A 122 28.64 14.23 -9.85
C TYR A 122 28.00 14.90 -11.11
N GLN A 123 27.30 14.13 -11.93
CA GLN A 123 26.58 14.59 -13.14
C GLN A 123 25.17 14.01 -13.22
N ASP A 124 24.72 13.36 -12.16
CA ASP A 124 23.46 12.64 -12.04
C ASP A 124 22.60 13.35 -10.99
N LEU A 125 21.33 13.60 -11.30
CA LEU A 125 20.43 14.22 -10.33
C LEU A 125 19.71 13.19 -9.43
N ASP A 126 19.93 11.90 -9.68
CA ASP A 126 19.35 10.76 -8.93
C ASP A 126 20.32 9.57 -8.99
N ALA A 127 21.43 9.67 -8.25
CA ALA A 127 22.60 8.80 -8.34
C ALA A 127 22.33 7.31 -8.01
N ASP A 128 21.22 6.99 -7.33
CA ASP A 128 20.79 5.61 -7.08
C ASP A 128 19.54 5.19 -7.88
N ASN A 129 18.94 6.14 -8.61
CA ASN A 129 17.80 5.98 -9.51
C ASN A 129 16.53 5.44 -8.84
N ASP A 130 16.33 5.75 -7.55
CA ASP A 130 15.13 5.40 -6.80
C ASP A 130 13.93 6.33 -7.11
N GLY A 131 14.19 7.46 -7.78
CA GLY A 131 13.18 8.43 -8.21
C GLY A 131 12.92 9.57 -7.25
N ILE A 132 13.68 9.66 -6.15
CA ILE A 132 13.91 10.87 -5.37
C ILE A 132 15.06 11.64 -6.05
N PHE A 133 15.23 12.92 -5.72
CA PHE A 133 16.36 13.68 -6.26
C PHE A 133 17.46 13.74 -5.22
N ASP A 134 18.71 13.74 -5.65
CA ASP A 134 19.86 13.88 -4.76
C ASP A 134 19.78 15.19 -3.95
N VAL A 135 19.26 16.28 -4.52
CA VAL A 135 19.00 17.52 -3.75
C VAL A 135 18.09 17.31 -2.54
N ILE A 136 17.10 16.41 -2.63
CA ILE A 136 16.19 16.08 -1.53
C ILE A 136 16.89 15.18 -0.50
N GLU A 137 17.71 14.24 -0.94
CA GLU A 137 18.41 13.25 -0.10
C GLU A 137 19.67 13.79 0.57
N GLY A 138 20.39 14.66 -0.14
CA GLY A 138 21.48 15.51 0.34
C GLY A 138 21.03 16.60 1.32
N GLY A 139 19.71 16.81 1.46
CA GLY A 139 19.13 17.64 2.53
C GLY A 139 18.89 19.12 2.17
N ASP A 140 18.93 19.47 0.88
CA ASP A 140 18.72 20.83 0.38
C ASP A 140 17.41 21.01 -0.42
N GLY A 141 16.64 19.94 -0.64
CA GLY A 141 15.46 19.96 -1.52
C GLY A 141 14.10 19.96 -0.81
N THR A 142 14.05 20.05 0.52
CA THR A 142 12.78 19.97 1.26
C THR A 142 12.81 20.57 2.68
N ASP A 143 11.68 21.16 3.09
CA ASP A 143 11.46 21.71 4.43
C ASP A 143 11.12 20.59 5.44
N ILE A 144 12.09 20.13 6.23
CA ILE A 144 11.90 19.05 7.22
C ILE A 144 12.29 19.51 8.64
N ASP A 145 11.49 19.17 9.66
CA ASP A 145 11.74 19.40 11.11
C ASP A 145 11.74 18.03 11.81
N VAL A 146 12.85 17.30 11.64
CA VAL A 146 13.05 15.92 12.12
C VAL A 146 12.87 15.84 13.63
N ASP A 147 13.38 16.83 14.38
CA ASP A 147 13.39 16.80 15.84
C ASP A 147 12.11 17.40 16.49
N GLY A 148 11.26 18.04 15.69
CA GLY A 148 9.99 18.63 16.07
C GLY A 148 10.11 19.82 17.02
N ASP A 149 11.27 20.49 17.05
CA ASP A 149 11.52 21.65 17.91
C ASP A 149 10.94 22.96 17.34
N GLY A 150 10.49 22.92 16.09
CA GLY A 150 9.87 24.03 15.37
C GLY A 150 10.85 24.90 14.58
N ASN A 151 12.09 24.45 14.40
CA ASN A 151 13.02 24.91 13.37
C ASN A 151 13.17 23.79 12.34
N LEU A 152 13.43 24.15 11.08
CA LEU A 152 13.72 23.15 10.07
C LEU A 152 15.17 22.66 10.27
N ASP A 153 15.36 21.35 10.18
CA ASP A 153 16.66 20.70 10.07
C ASP A 153 17.18 20.82 8.62
N PHE A 154 16.28 20.78 7.63
CA PHE A 154 16.55 20.98 6.18
C PHE A 154 15.67 22.10 5.63
N GLU A 155 16.24 23.05 4.88
CA GLU A 155 15.50 24.14 4.21
C GLU A 155 15.35 23.81 2.72
N ASP A 156 14.16 24.01 2.16
CA ASP A 156 13.91 23.83 0.72
C ASP A 156 14.60 24.92 -0.12
N LEU A 157 15.71 24.55 -0.78
CA LEU A 157 16.50 25.40 -1.69
C LEU A 157 16.11 25.20 -3.15
N ASP A 158 15.73 23.99 -3.57
CA ASP A 158 15.10 23.68 -4.88
C ASP A 158 13.58 23.98 -4.85
N THR A 159 13.28 25.28 -4.73
CA THR A 159 11.90 25.78 -4.62
C THR A 159 11.05 25.61 -5.89
N ASN A 160 11.69 25.23 -6.99
CA ASN A 160 11.06 25.02 -8.27
C ASN A 160 10.82 23.53 -8.58
N ASN A 161 11.47 22.65 -7.80
CA ASN A 161 11.36 21.20 -7.79
C ASN A 161 11.78 20.58 -9.13
N ASP A 162 12.90 21.02 -9.68
CA ASP A 162 13.49 20.45 -10.90
C ASP A 162 14.81 19.71 -10.68
N GLY A 163 15.20 19.50 -9.43
CA GLY A 163 16.37 18.74 -9.02
C GLY A 163 17.65 19.56 -8.95
N MET A 164 17.60 20.83 -9.33
CA MET A 164 18.78 21.70 -9.39
C MET A 164 18.56 22.96 -8.55
N ILE A 165 19.57 23.36 -7.79
CA ILE A 165 19.58 24.60 -7.03
C ILE A 165 20.16 25.71 -7.91
N ASP A 166 19.30 26.45 -8.62
CA ASP A 166 19.78 27.37 -9.65
C ASP A 166 19.12 28.77 -9.63
N SER A 167 19.42 29.56 -10.66
CA SER A 167 18.91 30.94 -10.76
C SER A 167 17.40 31.08 -10.92
N ASP A 168 16.68 30.00 -11.23
CA ASP A 168 15.23 29.93 -11.28
C ASP A 168 14.61 29.74 -9.87
N ASP A 169 15.41 29.53 -8.82
CA ASP A 169 14.98 29.37 -7.43
C ASP A 169 14.78 30.64 -6.57
N GLU A 170 13.82 30.48 -5.66
CA GLU A 170 13.48 31.17 -4.41
C GLU A 170 14.62 31.68 -3.53
N GLY A 171 15.51 32.54 -4.01
CA GLY A 171 16.53 33.14 -3.14
C GLY A 171 17.94 32.60 -3.34
N PHE A 172 18.15 31.86 -4.42
CA PHE A 172 19.46 31.47 -4.94
C PHE A 172 20.46 32.62 -4.90
N THR A 173 21.63 32.32 -4.36
CA THR A 173 22.80 33.20 -4.36
C THR A 173 24.07 32.37 -4.43
N ASP A 174 24.87 32.68 -5.42
CA ASP A 174 26.27 32.26 -5.55
C ASP A 174 27.11 33.55 -5.62
N THR A 175 27.89 33.82 -4.57
CA THR A 175 28.57 35.10 -4.35
C THR A 175 29.98 35.12 -4.94
N ASP A 176 30.70 34.00 -4.91
CA ASP A 176 32.06 33.82 -5.41
C ASP A 176 32.15 33.28 -6.83
N GLY A 177 31.09 32.69 -7.36
CA GLY A 177 31.00 32.21 -8.73
C GLY A 177 31.77 30.92 -8.95
N ASP A 178 31.70 29.99 -8.01
CA ASP A 178 32.28 28.65 -8.09
C ASP A 178 31.29 27.58 -8.55
N GLY A 179 30.00 27.93 -8.69
CA GLY A 179 28.97 27.10 -9.31
C GLY A 179 27.92 26.62 -8.32
N MET A 180 28.32 26.30 -7.09
CA MET A 180 27.42 25.92 -6.01
C MET A 180 26.71 27.13 -5.37
N ALA A 181 25.52 26.90 -4.81
CA ALA A 181 24.83 27.91 -4.01
C ALA A 181 25.51 28.17 -2.65
N ASP A 182 25.63 29.45 -2.24
CA ASP A 182 26.18 29.91 -0.94
C ASP A 182 25.51 29.18 0.26
N SER A 183 24.27 28.73 0.11
CA SER A 183 23.49 28.03 1.14
C SER A 183 23.85 26.55 1.29
N SER A 184 24.30 25.92 0.22
CA SER A 184 24.61 24.48 0.13
C SER A 184 26.07 24.17 0.47
N GLU A 185 26.98 25.15 0.38
CA GLU A 185 28.41 25.03 0.76
C GLU A 185 28.67 24.46 2.18
N SER A 186 27.67 24.47 3.06
CA SER A 186 27.81 24.02 4.45
C SER A 186 26.86 22.89 4.84
N THR A 187 26.15 22.33 3.86
CA THR A 187 25.25 21.19 4.07
C THR A 187 26.10 19.93 4.23
N ASP A 188 25.84 19.19 5.31
CA ASP A 188 26.47 17.88 5.54
C ASP A 188 25.58 16.81 4.90
N GLN A 189 26.17 15.77 4.31
CA GLN A 189 25.38 14.70 3.68
C GLN A 189 24.62 13.84 4.70
N PRO A 190 23.27 13.81 4.66
CA PRO A 190 22.47 13.02 5.58
C PRO A 190 22.68 11.51 5.46
N ASN A 191 22.53 10.83 6.59
CA ASN A 191 22.41 9.38 6.68
C ASN A 191 21.35 9.07 7.74
N SER A 192 20.28 8.38 7.33
CA SER A 192 19.08 8.12 8.13
C SER A 192 19.10 6.77 8.84
N ASP A 193 20.20 6.00 8.78
CA ASP A 193 20.24 4.66 9.39
C ASP A 193 20.00 4.73 10.90
N VAL A 194 19.01 3.96 11.36
CA VAL A 194 18.54 4.00 12.74
C VAL A 194 19.37 3.20 13.74
N THR A 195 20.33 2.38 13.30
CA THR A 195 21.19 1.62 14.21
C THR A 195 22.63 1.49 13.76
N GLU A 196 23.58 1.87 14.62
CA GLU A 196 25.02 1.59 14.43
C GLU A 196 25.42 0.10 14.32
N ASP A 197 24.48 -0.83 14.51
CA ASP A 197 24.71 -2.27 14.28
C ASP A 197 24.35 -2.69 12.83
N ASN A 198 23.60 -1.85 12.09
CA ASN A 198 23.30 -2.03 10.67
C ASN A 198 23.85 -0.91 9.77
N ASP A 199 24.12 0.30 10.31
CA ASP A 199 24.83 1.42 9.66
C ASP A 199 25.89 0.94 8.69
N ASP A 200 25.50 0.95 7.42
CA ASP A 200 26.33 0.53 6.31
C ASP A 200 27.25 1.66 5.83
N GLY A 201 26.98 2.88 6.31
CA GLY A 201 27.73 4.10 6.08
C GLY A 201 27.49 4.72 4.71
N ILE A 202 26.43 4.32 4.01
CA ILE A 202 26.02 4.90 2.73
C ILE A 202 25.16 6.15 3.03
N PRO A 203 25.47 7.33 2.45
CA PRO A 203 24.59 8.51 2.55
C PRO A 203 23.25 8.25 1.86
N ASN A 204 22.20 8.98 2.27
CA ASN A 204 20.83 8.73 1.75
C ASN A 204 20.74 8.79 0.22
N TYR A 205 21.41 9.76 -0.43
CA TYR A 205 21.37 9.95 -1.89
C TYR A 205 22.02 8.80 -2.70
N LEU A 206 22.62 7.82 -2.02
CA LEU A 206 23.22 6.63 -2.63
C LEU A 206 22.61 5.33 -2.07
N ASP A 207 21.60 5.43 -1.20
CA ASP A 207 21.07 4.32 -0.42
C ASP A 207 19.59 4.06 -0.73
N LEU A 208 19.32 2.94 -1.40
CA LEU A 208 17.97 2.51 -1.77
C LEU A 208 17.03 2.17 -0.58
N ASP A 209 17.52 2.13 0.66
CA ASP A 209 16.77 1.86 1.91
C ASP A 209 17.39 2.71 3.04
N SER A 210 17.35 4.05 2.90
CA SER A 210 18.02 5.06 3.73
C SER A 210 17.85 4.89 5.25
N ASP A 211 16.70 4.38 5.69
CA ASP A 211 16.40 4.15 7.11
C ASP A 211 16.60 2.70 7.57
N ASP A 212 16.95 1.84 6.63
CA ASP A 212 17.45 0.48 6.80
C ASP A 212 16.44 -0.45 7.52
N ASP A 213 15.15 -0.21 7.26
CA ASP A 213 14.05 -0.97 7.85
C ASP A 213 13.57 -2.16 7.00
N GLY A 214 14.08 -2.25 5.78
CA GLY A 214 13.78 -3.29 4.80
C GLY A 214 12.66 -2.91 3.83
N CYS A 215 12.44 -1.62 3.62
CA CYS A 215 11.49 -1.06 2.67
C CYS A 215 12.21 -0.02 1.81
N ASN A 216 12.30 -0.26 0.51
CA ASN A 216 13.06 0.65 -0.35
C ASN A 216 12.41 2.04 -0.43
N ASP A 217 13.24 3.06 -0.54
CA ASP A 217 12.86 4.47 -0.49
C ASP A 217 11.84 4.85 -1.57
N VAL A 218 12.07 4.42 -2.82
CA VAL A 218 11.11 4.48 -3.94
C VAL A 218 9.67 4.07 -3.54
N ILE A 219 9.49 3.03 -2.70
CA ILE A 219 8.16 2.57 -2.28
C ILE A 219 7.59 3.46 -1.17
N GLU A 220 8.43 3.96 -0.28
CA GLU A 220 8.02 4.78 0.87
C GLU A 220 7.70 6.21 0.46
N ALA A 221 8.50 6.78 -0.44
CA ALA A 221 8.23 8.01 -1.16
C ALA A 221 6.91 7.95 -1.95
N GLY A 222 6.43 6.73 -2.25
CA GLY A 222 5.12 6.47 -2.84
C GLY A 222 5.15 6.28 -4.35
N PHE A 223 6.32 6.02 -4.90
CA PHE A 223 6.55 5.77 -6.31
C PHE A 223 6.41 4.27 -6.65
N SER A 224 6.63 3.94 -7.91
CA SER A 224 6.42 2.60 -8.45
C SER A 224 7.72 1.81 -8.52
N ASP A 225 7.79 0.70 -7.78
CA ASP A 225 8.81 -0.35 -7.96
C ASP A 225 8.09 -1.72 -8.07
N VAL A 226 7.97 -2.23 -9.29
CA VAL A 226 7.12 -3.39 -9.60
C VAL A 226 7.85 -4.72 -9.35
N ASP A 227 9.16 -4.75 -9.56
CA ASP A 227 10.01 -5.93 -9.39
C ASP A 227 10.76 -6.00 -8.06
N GLY A 228 10.70 -4.93 -7.26
CA GLY A 228 11.18 -4.88 -5.88
C GLY A 228 12.68 -4.79 -5.80
N ASP A 229 13.34 -4.06 -6.71
CA ASP A 229 14.79 -3.89 -6.73
C ASP A 229 15.28 -2.55 -6.17
N GLY A 230 14.38 -1.64 -5.81
CA GLY A 230 14.69 -0.34 -5.21
C GLY A 230 14.77 0.80 -6.22
N ILE A 231 14.77 0.50 -7.51
CA ILE A 231 14.90 1.49 -8.56
C ILE A 231 13.52 1.88 -9.09
N LEU A 232 13.36 3.13 -9.52
CA LEU A 232 12.11 3.62 -10.09
C LEU A 232 11.71 2.82 -11.35
N GLY A 233 10.56 2.15 -11.29
CA GLY A 233 9.90 1.51 -12.42
C GLY A 233 9.92 -0.02 -12.42
N GLU A 234 10.39 -0.60 -13.54
CA GLU A 234 10.54 -2.05 -13.72
C GLU A 234 11.77 -2.35 -14.58
N GLY A 235 12.68 -3.18 -14.07
CA GLY A 235 13.75 -3.79 -14.85
C GLY A 235 15.07 -3.01 -14.89
N ASP A 236 15.29 -2.29 -15.99
CA ASP A 236 16.54 -1.56 -16.26
C ASP A 236 16.09 -0.27 -16.96
N PRO A 237 15.85 0.80 -16.19
CA PRO A 237 15.20 2.01 -16.71
C PRO A 237 16.03 2.68 -17.81
N ASP A 238 15.35 3.37 -18.73
CA ASP A 238 16.03 4.29 -19.65
C ASP A 238 16.14 5.63 -18.91
N VAL A 239 17.34 6.20 -18.85
CA VAL A 239 17.60 7.50 -18.22
C VAL A 239 17.71 8.64 -19.24
N ASP A 240 17.57 9.89 -18.81
CA ASP A 240 17.70 11.05 -19.67
C ASP A 240 19.12 11.64 -19.75
N SER A 241 19.26 12.96 -19.93
CA SER A 241 20.58 13.60 -19.99
C SER A 241 21.11 14.06 -18.65
N ASN A 242 20.26 14.02 -17.62
CA ASN A 242 20.54 14.42 -16.25
C ASN A 242 20.55 13.19 -15.32
N GLY A 243 20.79 11.99 -15.87
CA GLY A 243 20.80 10.71 -15.14
C GLY A 243 19.44 10.19 -14.62
N GLN A 244 18.42 11.04 -14.58
CA GLN A 244 17.08 10.65 -14.14
C GLN A 244 16.39 9.54 -14.97
N VAL A 245 15.72 8.61 -14.30
CA VAL A 245 14.80 7.63 -14.89
C VAL A 245 13.66 8.28 -15.69
N VAL A 246 13.51 7.88 -16.95
CA VAL A 246 12.39 8.34 -17.80
C VAL A 246 11.12 7.52 -17.53
N THR A 247 10.17 8.10 -16.79
CA THR A 247 8.89 7.43 -16.49
C THR A 247 7.79 7.69 -17.53
N ASP A 248 7.04 6.64 -17.89
CA ASP A 248 5.86 6.72 -18.77
C ASP A 248 4.57 7.12 -18.00
N ASP A 249 4.59 7.06 -16.67
CA ASP A 249 3.41 7.07 -15.80
C ASP A 249 3.20 8.36 -14.97
N GLU A 250 4.01 9.42 -15.20
CA GLU A 250 3.99 10.66 -14.39
C GLU A 250 4.23 10.36 -12.88
N ASP A 251 5.21 9.51 -12.59
CA ASP A 251 5.61 9.02 -11.25
C ASP A 251 7.12 9.25 -11.04
N GLY A 252 7.57 9.31 -9.78
CA GLY A 252 8.91 9.79 -9.38
C GLY A 252 9.10 11.30 -9.58
N TYR A 253 10.18 11.85 -9.02
CA TYR A 253 10.62 13.25 -9.13
C TYR A 253 9.52 14.26 -8.75
N ILE A 254 8.79 13.92 -7.69
CA ILE A 254 7.82 14.78 -7.01
C ILE A 254 8.09 14.68 -5.51
N GLU A 255 7.60 15.65 -4.74
CA GLU A 255 7.76 15.67 -3.27
C GLU A 255 7.42 14.30 -2.63
N PRO A 256 8.39 13.61 -1.99
CA PRO A 256 8.17 12.34 -1.32
C PRO A 256 7.12 12.44 -0.21
N ILE A 257 6.48 11.33 0.12
CA ILE A 257 5.33 11.32 1.02
C ILE A 257 5.77 11.28 2.50
N ASP A 258 5.26 12.20 3.32
CA ASP A 258 5.07 12.03 4.77
C ASP A 258 3.62 11.58 5.01
N SER A 259 3.41 10.26 5.09
CA SER A 259 2.05 9.72 5.21
C SER A 259 1.48 10.05 6.58
N ASP A 260 2.27 9.94 7.64
CA ASP A 260 1.78 9.96 9.01
C ASP A 260 1.57 11.40 9.55
N GLY A 261 2.26 12.37 8.96
CA GLY A 261 2.23 13.81 9.22
C GLY A 261 3.15 14.23 10.37
N ASN A 262 4.24 13.51 10.60
CA ASN A 262 5.17 13.75 11.71
C ASN A 262 6.30 14.74 11.34
N GLY A 263 6.46 15.08 10.07
CA GLY A 263 7.49 16.01 9.58
C GLY A 263 8.80 15.34 9.18
N ILE A 264 8.87 14.01 9.15
CA ILE A 264 9.93 13.18 8.58
C ILE A 264 9.31 12.46 7.37
N LEU A 265 10.05 12.39 6.26
CA LEU A 265 9.60 11.65 5.08
C LEU A 265 9.51 10.16 5.41
N ASP A 266 8.57 9.44 4.78
CA ASP A 266 8.36 8.03 5.08
C ASP A 266 9.64 7.18 4.79
N CYS A 267 10.48 7.56 3.81
CA CYS A 267 11.77 6.91 3.48
C CYS A 267 12.90 7.18 4.51
N TYR A 268 12.72 8.14 5.43
CA TYR A 268 13.70 8.45 6.47
C TYR A 268 13.20 8.11 7.89
N ASP A 269 12.02 7.47 8.00
CA ASP A 269 11.39 7.15 9.28
C ASP A 269 11.41 5.64 9.48
N ALA A 270 12.45 5.09 10.13
CA ALA A 270 12.55 3.63 10.27
C ALA A 270 11.40 3.02 11.09
N LEU A 271 10.39 2.56 10.38
CA LEU A 271 9.11 2.11 10.89
C LEU A 271 9.04 0.59 10.84
N ILE A 272 9.77 -0.08 11.73
CA ILE A 272 9.64 -1.55 11.84
C ILE A 272 8.20 -1.95 12.18
N LEU A 273 7.53 -2.62 11.23
CA LEU A 273 6.14 -3.03 11.37
C LEU A 273 5.95 -4.18 12.38
N VAL A 274 5.70 -3.85 13.64
CA VAL A 274 5.30 -4.81 14.67
C VAL A 274 3.79 -4.72 14.94
N VAL A 275 3.01 -5.40 14.11
CA VAL A 275 1.56 -5.47 14.25
C VAL A 275 1.12 -6.72 15.02
N THR A 276 0.35 -6.52 16.08
CA THR A 276 -0.31 -7.59 16.85
C THR A 276 -1.84 -7.52 16.68
N VAL A 277 -2.44 -8.54 16.07
CA VAL A 277 -3.91 -8.71 16.04
C VAL A 277 -4.38 -9.33 17.37
N ASN A 278 -4.75 -8.46 18.32
CA ASN A 278 -5.22 -8.83 19.66
C ASN A 278 -6.51 -9.67 19.63
N SER A 279 -7.42 -9.35 18.70
CA SER A 279 -8.67 -10.08 18.50
C SER A 279 -8.92 -10.32 17.02
N GLN A 280 -9.09 -11.59 16.67
CA GLN A 280 -9.46 -12.04 15.32
C GLN A 280 -10.94 -11.77 15.02
N PRO A 281 -11.35 -11.66 13.75
CA PRO A 281 -12.77 -11.62 13.41
C PRO A 281 -13.46 -12.91 13.86
N GLN A 282 -14.60 -12.76 14.55
CA GLN A 282 -15.29 -13.90 15.19
C GLN A 282 -16.45 -14.39 14.33
N TYR A 283 -16.75 -15.70 14.41
CA TYR A 283 -17.92 -16.29 13.77
C TYR A 283 -19.21 -15.58 14.22
N ALA A 284 -20.00 -15.13 13.25
CA ALA A 284 -21.19 -14.32 13.46
C ALA A 284 -22.36 -15.08 14.11
N GLY A 285 -22.27 -16.40 14.26
CA GLY A 285 -23.39 -17.23 14.69
C GLY A 285 -24.29 -17.61 13.51
N GLU A 286 -25.56 -17.87 13.81
CA GLU A 286 -26.54 -18.12 12.75
C GLU A 286 -26.96 -16.80 12.11
N VAL A 287 -26.61 -16.61 10.84
CA VAL A 287 -27.01 -15.45 10.05
C VAL A 287 -28.05 -15.91 9.03
N PHE A 288 -29.20 -15.26 8.99
CA PHE A 288 -30.22 -15.53 7.99
C PHE A 288 -30.18 -14.51 6.86
N GLN A 289 -30.64 -14.93 5.68
CA GLN A 289 -30.81 -14.03 4.55
C GLN A 289 -31.63 -12.78 4.94
N GLY A 290 -31.12 -11.62 4.55
CA GLY A 290 -31.68 -10.30 4.80
C GLY A 290 -31.16 -9.61 6.06
N GLU A 291 -30.28 -10.28 6.83
CA GLU A 291 -29.68 -9.72 8.03
C GLU A 291 -28.38 -8.99 7.72
N ASN A 292 -27.97 -8.11 8.63
CA ASN A 292 -26.64 -7.50 8.58
C ASN A 292 -25.69 -8.31 9.46
N VAL A 293 -24.45 -8.44 9.03
CA VAL A 293 -23.37 -9.06 9.82
C VAL A 293 -22.22 -8.08 9.97
N SER A 294 -21.55 -8.12 11.11
CA SER A 294 -20.36 -7.30 11.36
C SER A 294 -19.22 -8.17 11.88
N TYR A 295 -18.01 -7.91 11.38
CA TYR A 295 -16.76 -8.48 11.85
C TYR A 295 -15.89 -7.35 12.37
N ALA A 296 -15.12 -7.62 13.42
CA ALA A 296 -14.23 -6.63 14.01
C ALA A 296 -12.92 -7.28 14.44
N VAL A 297 -11.86 -6.49 14.38
CA VAL A 297 -10.56 -6.81 14.92
C VAL A 297 -10.17 -5.79 15.98
N ASP A 298 -9.24 -6.19 16.84
CA ASP A 298 -8.54 -5.29 17.74
C ASP A 298 -7.05 -5.46 17.45
N VAL A 299 -6.34 -4.36 17.21
CA VAL A 299 -4.95 -4.36 16.75
C VAL A 299 -4.12 -3.42 17.61
N THR A 300 -2.86 -3.77 17.84
CA THR A 300 -1.83 -2.89 18.38
C THR A 300 -0.66 -2.88 17.42
N ILE A 301 -0.16 -1.69 17.10
CA ILE A 301 1.09 -1.47 16.37
C ILE A 301 2.06 -0.85 17.37
N ASP A 302 3.30 -1.36 17.43
CA ASP A 302 4.36 -0.70 18.21
C ASP A 302 4.70 0.66 17.57
N GLY A 303 5.50 1.50 18.25
CA GLY A 303 5.74 2.88 17.78
C GLY A 303 4.55 3.84 17.92
N ASN A 304 3.35 3.34 18.26
CA ASN A 304 2.11 4.14 18.34
C ASN A 304 1.67 4.74 16.99
N LEU A 305 2.08 4.11 15.88
CA LEU A 305 1.62 4.42 14.54
C LEU A 305 0.10 4.19 14.39
N PRO A 306 -0.62 5.08 13.69
CA PRO A 306 -2.02 4.84 13.34
C PRO A 306 -2.18 3.59 12.47
N PRO A 307 -3.12 2.67 12.77
CA PRO A 307 -3.34 1.49 11.93
C PRO A 307 -4.16 1.81 10.68
N GLU A 308 -3.75 1.26 9.55
CA GLU A 308 -4.49 1.25 8.29
C GLU A 308 -5.08 -0.13 8.01
N TYR A 309 -6.33 -0.17 7.55
CA TYR A 309 -7.07 -1.41 7.34
C TYR A 309 -7.52 -1.53 5.89
N GLN A 310 -7.50 -2.75 5.36
CA GLN A 310 -8.14 -3.11 4.10
C GLN A 310 -8.81 -4.49 4.25
N TRP A 311 -10.14 -4.50 4.31
CA TRP A 311 -10.89 -5.77 4.36
C TRP A 311 -10.88 -6.48 3.00
N GLN A 312 -10.75 -7.81 3.04
CA GLN A 312 -10.71 -8.68 1.88
C GLN A 312 -11.82 -9.73 1.96
N ILE A 313 -12.36 -10.12 0.80
CA ILE A 313 -13.26 -11.25 0.63
C ILE A 313 -12.51 -12.40 -0.02
N GLY A 314 -12.70 -13.60 0.52
CA GLY A 314 -12.12 -14.85 0.05
C GLY A 314 -13.19 -15.73 -0.59
N ILE A 315 -12.98 -16.09 -1.85
CA ILE A 315 -13.83 -17.07 -2.55
C ILE A 315 -13.10 -18.41 -2.57
N VAL A 316 -13.70 -19.41 -1.90
CA VAL A 316 -13.16 -20.76 -1.83
C VAL A 316 -13.44 -21.50 -3.15
N SER A 317 -12.41 -22.09 -3.73
CA SER A 317 -12.50 -22.93 -4.93
C SER A 317 -13.41 -24.16 -4.73
N ASP A 318 -13.98 -24.67 -5.83
CA ASP A 318 -14.87 -25.84 -5.82
C ASP A 318 -14.23 -27.12 -5.23
N ASP A 319 -12.90 -27.22 -5.22
CA ASP A 319 -12.16 -28.34 -4.65
C ASP A 319 -11.70 -28.09 -3.20
N GLU A 320 -12.07 -26.94 -2.61
CA GLU A 320 -11.78 -26.52 -1.23
C GLU A 320 -10.28 -26.49 -0.90
N GLN A 321 -9.40 -26.37 -1.91
CA GLN A 321 -7.96 -26.37 -1.70
C GLN A 321 -7.31 -24.99 -1.81
N ASP A 322 -7.99 -24.05 -2.45
CA ASP A 322 -7.48 -22.69 -2.66
C ASP A 322 -8.55 -21.63 -2.40
N THR A 323 -8.13 -20.48 -1.89
CA THR A 323 -9.00 -19.31 -1.65
C THR A 323 -8.40 -18.11 -2.37
N THR A 324 -9.15 -17.56 -3.33
CA THR A 324 -8.77 -16.28 -3.97
C THR A 324 -9.26 -15.13 -3.11
N TRP A 325 -8.33 -14.26 -2.69
CA TRP A 325 -8.63 -13.07 -1.90
C TRP A 325 -8.67 -11.83 -2.79
N THR A 326 -9.67 -10.98 -2.59
CA THR A 326 -9.82 -9.71 -3.29
C THR A 326 -10.17 -8.61 -2.32
N ASP A 327 -9.59 -7.42 -2.51
CA ASP A 327 -9.93 -6.25 -1.72
C ASP A 327 -11.39 -5.84 -1.91
N ILE A 328 -12.05 -5.56 -0.80
CA ILE A 328 -13.41 -5.06 -0.79
C ILE A 328 -13.34 -3.55 -1.03
N SER A 329 -14.31 -3.00 -1.76
CA SER A 329 -14.49 -1.55 -1.90
C SER A 329 -15.72 -1.09 -1.13
N GLU A 330 -15.62 0.04 -0.43
CA GLU A 330 -16.71 0.64 0.34
C GLU A 330 -17.93 0.95 -0.56
N ASN A 331 -19.12 0.49 -0.16
CA ASN A 331 -20.38 0.74 -0.88
C ASN A 331 -21.61 0.52 0.03
N SER A 332 -22.81 0.31 -0.53
CA SER A 332 -24.02 0.06 0.29
C SER A 332 -24.05 -1.33 0.94
N GLN A 333 -23.42 -2.31 0.29
CA GLN A 333 -23.31 -3.69 0.74
C GLN A 333 -22.24 -3.83 1.83
N PHE A 334 -21.10 -3.17 1.66
CA PHE A 334 -19.95 -3.21 2.56
C PHE A 334 -19.69 -1.81 3.12
N THR A 335 -19.72 -1.68 4.45
CA THR A 335 -19.43 -0.42 5.17
C THR A 335 -18.33 -0.65 6.22
N GLY A 336 -17.39 0.28 6.36
CA GLY A 336 -16.26 0.17 7.30
C GLY A 336 -15.08 -0.62 6.75
N VAL A 337 -14.96 -0.74 5.42
CA VAL A 337 -13.91 -1.51 4.73
C VAL A 337 -12.48 -1.09 5.05
N ASN A 338 -12.27 0.18 5.41
CA ASN A 338 -10.95 0.71 5.80
C ASN A 338 -10.88 1.04 7.29
N THR A 339 -11.59 0.25 8.11
CA THR A 339 -11.64 0.43 9.57
C THR A 339 -11.46 -0.90 10.29
N SER A 340 -11.31 -0.86 11.61
CA SER A 340 -11.24 -2.05 12.46
C SER A 340 -12.52 -2.91 12.47
N ALA A 341 -13.62 -2.46 11.85
CA ALA A 341 -14.85 -3.22 11.75
C ALA A 341 -15.53 -3.13 10.37
N LEU A 342 -15.72 -4.29 9.73
CA LEU A 342 -16.50 -4.44 8.51
C LEU A 342 -17.97 -4.76 8.86
N THR A 343 -18.91 -4.12 8.18
CA THR A 343 -20.33 -4.50 8.20
C THR A 343 -20.81 -4.82 6.79
N ILE A 344 -21.47 -5.96 6.66
CA ILE A 344 -22.11 -6.45 5.44
C ILE A 344 -23.62 -6.35 5.64
N ASN A 345 -24.30 -5.57 4.80
CA ASN A 345 -25.72 -5.26 4.97
C ASN A 345 -26.61 -6.16 4.11
N ASP A 346 -27.76 -6.63 4.61
CA ASP A 346 -28.75 -7.36 3.80
C ASP A 346 -28.15 -8.59 3.07
N VAL A 347 -27.47 -9.48 3.81
CA VAL A 347 -26.78 -10.64 3.20
C VAL A 347 -27.76 -11.57 2.50
N ASP A 348 -27.38 -12.12 1.35
CA ASP A 348 -28.18 -13.11 0.63
C ASP A 348 -27.47 -14.46 0.51
N TYR A 349 -28.26 -15.53 0.51
CA TYR A 349 -27.74 -16.90 0.49
C TYR A 349 -26.94 -17.21 -0.78
N GLU A 350 -27.32 -16.65 -1.93
CA GLU A 350 -26.71 -17.03 -3.21
C GLU A 350 -25.30 -16.44 -3.37
N ASN A 351 -25.04 -15.26 -2.80
CA ASN A 351 -23.78 -14.54 -2.98
C ASN A 351 -22.85 -14.58 -1.76
N PHE A 352 -23.37 -14.82 -0.55
CA PHE A 352 -22.61 -14.70 0.69
C PHE A 352 -22.45 -16.00 1.48
N ASP A 353 -23.15 -17.07 1.09
CA ASP A 353 -22.97 -18.35 1.78
C ASP A 353 -21.58 -18.94 1.49
N ASN A 354 -20.91 -19.40 2.55
CA ASN A 354 -19.58 -19.99 2.51
C ASN A 354 -18.48 -19.06 1.95
N THR A 355 -18.65 -17.74 2.09
CA THR A 355 -17.60 -16.76 1.78
C THR A 355 -16.73 -16.49 3.01
N GLN A 356 -15.45 -16.18 2.78
CA GLN A 356 -14.50 -15.87 3.84
C GLN A 356 -14.20 -14.37 3.88
N TYR A 357 -13.89 -13.86 5.06
CA TYR A 357 -13.47 -12.48 5.27
C TYR A 357 -12.22 -12.43 6.14
N ARG A 358 -11.30 -11.53 5.81
CA ARG A 358 -10.12 -11.21 6.62
C ARG A 358 -9.76 -9.74 6.44
N VAL A 359 -8.89 -9.22 7.28
CA VAL A 359 -8.37 -7.85 7.14
C VAL A 359 -6.86 -7.87 6.96
N LYS A 360 -6.37 -7.07 6.00
CA LYS A 360 -4.98 -6.66 5.84
C LYS A 360 -4.77 -5.41 6.70
N VAL A 361 -3.74 -5.40 7.52
CA VAL A 361 -3.41 -4.29 8.43
C VAL A 361 -1.96 -3.88 8.27
N THR A 362 -1.71 -2.59 8.09
CA THR A 362 -0.38 -1.96 8.13
C THR A 362 -0.38 -0.76 9.08
N GLY A 363 0.79 -0.20 9.37
CA GLY A 363 0.95 1.10 10.00
C GLY A 363 0.87 2.20 8.95
N LYS A 364 0.33 3.36 9.31
CA LYS A 364 0.47 4.58 8.51
C LYS A 364 1.96 4.97 8.49
N GLY A 365 2.48 5.42 7.35
CA GLY A 365 3.92 5.49 7.08
C GLY A 365 4.33 4.22 6.33
N TYR A 366 4.32 3.09 7.02
CA TYR A 366 4.84 1.84 6.49
C TYR A 366 4.09 1.17 5.31
N LYS A 367 4.75 1.04 4.15
CA LYS A 367 4.16 0.50 2.90
C LYS A 367 4.48 -0.96 2.60
N CYS A 368 5.71 -1.40 2.87
CA CYS A 368 6.22 -2.67 2.31
C CYS A 368 5.60 -3.94 2.90
N ALA A 369 5.19 -3.91 4.18
CA ALA A 369 4.62 -5.10 4.81
C ALA A 369 3.21 -4.89 5.34
N PHE A 370 2.55 -6.01 5.63
CA PHE A 370 1.28 -6.02 6.30
C PHE A 370 1.06 -7.33 7.04
N VAL A 371 0.22 -7.26 8.08
CA VAL A 371 -0.24 -8.44 8.81
C VAL A 371 -1.68 -8.78 8.42
N LEU A 372 -1.92 -10.06 8.17
CA LEU A 372 -3.24 -10.59 7.87
C LEU A 372 -3.90 -11.14 9.13
N SER A 373 -5.19 -10.84 9.32
CA SER A 373 -6.00 -11.56 10.31
C SER A 373 -6.27 -13.01 9.87
N ASP A 374 -6.63 -13.86 10.83
CA ASP A 374 -7.23 -15.16 10.53
C ASP A 374 -8.54 -14.94 9.73
N PRO A 375 -8.85 -15.81 8.75
CA PRO A 375 -10.09 -15.71 8.00
C PRO A 375 -11.28 -16.20 8.82
N VAL A 376 -12.43 -15.52 8.69
CA VAL A 376 -13.73 -15.94 9.24
C VAL A 376 -14.68 -16.33 8.12
N ASN A 377 -15.44 -17.41 8.32
CA ASN A 377 -16.47 -17.85 7.37
C ASN A 377 -17.82 -17.21 7.69
N LEU A 378 -18.53 -16.77 6.66
CA LEU A 378 -19.94 -16.40 6.70
C LEU A 378 -20.77 -17.60 6.21
N ASP A 379 -21.64 -18.11 7.08
CA ASP A 379 -22.60 -19.18 6.78
C ASP A 379 -23.99 -18.54 6.79
N VAL A 380 -24.57 -18.35 5.61
CA VAL A 380 -25.88 -17.73 5.47
C VAL A 380 -26.92 -18.83 5.41
N LYS A 381 -28.01 -18.70 6.16
CA LYS A 381 -29.09 -19.69 6.20
C LYS A 381 -30.37 -19.13 5.62
N ILE A 382 -31.15 -20.03 5.02
CA ILE A 382 -32.54 -19.76 4.64
C ILE A 382 -33.45 -20.34 5.72
N ARG A 383 -34.46 -19.56 6.14
CA ARG A 383 -35.55 -20.05 6.99
C ARG A 383 -36.43 -21.01 6.17
N ASP A 384 -36.15 -22.32 6.23
CA ASP A 384 -36.92 -23.33 5.49
C ASP A 384 -38.36 -23.46 6.02
N LEU A 385 -39.35 -23.45 5.13
CA LEU A 385 -40.77 -23.58 5.45
C LEU A 385 -41.38 -24.74 4.66
N HIS A 386 -41.58 -25.88 5.33
CA HIS A 386 -42.20 -27.06 4.74
C HIS A 386 -43.59 -27.32 5.31
N ILE A 387 -44.62 -27.25 4.44
CA ILE A 387 -46.00 -27.58 4.79
C ILE A 387 -46.35 -28.97 4.23
N PRO A 388 -46.44 -30.02 5.06
CA PRO A 388 -46.72 -31.36 4.57
C PRO A 388 -48.15 -31.49 4.05
N GLN A 389 -48.35 -32.34 3.05
CA GLN A 389 -49.65 -32.50 2.39
C GLN A 389 -50.58 -33.52 3.07
N GLY A 390 -50.20 -34.05 4.23
CA GLY A 390 -51.05 -34.95 4.99
C GLY A 390 -50.43 -35.40 6.31
N PHE A 391 -51.28 -35.95 7.17
CA PHE A 391 -50.91 -36.50 8.48
C PHE A 391 -51.90 -37.62 8.85
N SER A 392 -51.53 -38.46 9.82
CA SER A 392 -52.25 -39.68 10.18
C SER A 392 -52.58 -39.70 11.67
N PRO A 393 -53.65 -39.01 12.11
CA PRO A 393 -54.05 -39.00 13.51
C PRO A 393 -54.66 -40.35 13.94
N ASP A 394 -53.79 -41.29 14.34
CA ASP A 394 -54.11 -42.67 14.73
C ASP A 394 -53.62 -43.08 16.13
N GLY A 395 -52.85 -42.21 16.78
CA GLY A 395 -52.36 -42.35 18.16
C GLY A 395 -51.09 -43.18 18.30
N ASP A 396 -50.33 -43.41 17.22
CA ASP A 396 -49.07 -44.15 17.25
C ASP A 396 -47.84 -43.27 17.63
N GLY A 397 -48.05 -41.96 17.78
CA GLY A 397 -47.01 -40.96 18.12
C GLY A 397 -46.29 -40.38 16.90
N ILE A 398 -46.64 -40.78 15.67
CA ILE A 398 -46.00 -40.36 14.43
C ILE A 398 -47.03 -39.65 13.54
N ASN A 399 -46.79 -38.37 13.24
CA ASN A 399 -47.69 -37.57 12.39
C ASN A 399 -49.15 -37.55 12.89
N ASP A 400 -49.35 -37.61 14.21
CA ASP A 400 -50.67 -37.51 14.83
C ASP A 400 -51.27 -36.10 14.73
N GLY A 401 -50.41 -35.10 14.54
CA GLY A 401 -50.77 -33.74 14.24
C GLY A 401 -50.15 -33.29 12.93
N TRP A 402 -50.69 -32.21 12.38
CA TRP A 402 -50.13 -31.57 11.19
C TRP A 402 -48.91 -30.71 11.57
N HIS A 403 -47.71 -31.27 11.48
CA HIS A 403 -46.48 -30.57 11.84
C HIS A 403 -45.97 -29.73 10.64
N ILE A 404 -45.86 -28.41 10.77
CA ILE A 404 -45.37 -27.51 9.71
C ILE A 404 -43.95 -27.06 10.09
N THR A 405 -42.92 -27.54 9.39
CA THR A 405 -41.53 -27.16 9.67
C THR A 405 -41.31 -25.67 9.35
N GLY A 406 -40.65 -24.94 10.26
CA GLY A 406 -40.30 -23.52 10.08
C GLY A 406 -41.42 -22.53 10.37
N ILE A 407 -42.60 -23.00 10.79
CA ILE A 407 -43.73 -22.11 11.12
C ILE A 407 -43.47 -21.26 12.37
N GLU A 408 -42.56 -21.72 13.24
CA GLU A 408 -42.11 -21.05 14.45
C GLU A 408 -41.38 -19.72 14.19
N TYR A 409 -40.77 -19.56 13.01
CA TYR A 409 -40.17 -18.29 12.59
C TYR A 409 -41.21 -17.22 12.24
N TYR A 410 -42.50 -17.59 12.20
CA TYR A 410 -43.59 -16.70 11.84
C TYR A 410 -44.61 -16.63 12.98
N PRO A 411 -44.29 -15.99 14.12
CA PRO A 411 -45.13 -16.03 15.32
C PRO A 411 -46.53 -15.41 15.14
N ASN A 412 -46.66 -14.51 14.17
CA ASN A 412 -47.92 -13.85 13.79
C ASN A 412 -48.71 -14.61 12.73
N ASN A 413 -48.32 -15.86 12.42
CA ASN A 413 -48.98 -16.66 11.40
C ASN A 413 -50.47 -16.90 11.75
N THR A 414 -51.28 -17.16 10.73
CA THR A 414 -52.66 -17.63 10.88
C THR A 414 -52.87 -18.83 9.98
N VAL A 415 -53.34 -19.94 10.55
CA VAL A 415 -53.60 -21.18 9.82
C VAL A 415 -55.09 -21.45 9.78
N GLN A 416 -55.63 -21.63 8.57
CA GLN A 416 -57.05 -21.84 8.33
C GLN A 416 -57.25 -23.11 7.50
N ILE A 417 -58.16 -23.98 7.93
CA ILE A 417 -58.50 -25.23 7.22
C ILE A 417 -59.96 -25.19 6.78
N TYR A 418 -60.20 -25.58 5.54
CA TYR A 418 -61.49 -25.58 4.87
C TYR A 418 -61.84 -26.98 4.38
N ASN A 419 -63.12 -27.34 4.46
CA ASN A 419 -63.61 -28.55 3.83
C ASN A 419 -63.91 -28.33 2.33
N ARG A 420 -64.32 -29.41 1.63
CA ARG A 420 -64.66 -29.39 0.19
C ARG A 420 -65.81 -28.46 -0.23
N TRP A 421 -66.52 -27.84 0.72
CA TRP A 421 -67.59 -26.88 0.47
C TRP A 421 -67.16 -25.45 0.84
N GLU A 422 -65.85 -25.19 0.96
CA GLU A 422 -65.27 -23.89 1.32
C GLU A 422 -65.69 -23.39 2.71
N LEU A 423 -66.18 -24.29 3.57
CA LEU A 423 -66.51 -23.94 4.94
C LEU A 423 -65.27 -24.15 5.82
N LYS A 424 -64.88 -23.09 6.53
CA LYS A 424 -63.80 -23.12 7.52
C LYS A 424 -64.16 -24.06 8.66
N VAL A 425 -63.37 -25.09 8.85
CA VAL A 425 -63.53 -26.12 9.88
C VAL A 425 -62.52 -26.00 11.01
N TRP A 426 -61.40 -25.33 10.76
CA TRP A 426 -60.39 -25.06 11.77
C TRP A 426 -59.67 -23.73 11.52
N GLU A 427 -59.28 -23.05 12.58
CA GLU A 427 -58.51 -21.80 12.53
C GLU A 427 -57.72 -21.58 13.82
N VAL A 428 -56.50 -21.06 13.70
CA VAL A 428 -55.76 -20.52 14.85
C VAL A 428 -54.88 -19.34 14.44
N GLU A 429 -54.68 -18.42 15.38
CA GLU A 429 -53.65 -17.39 15.33
C GLU A 429 -52.40 -17.85 16.10
N GLY A 430 -51.24 -17.70 15.47
CA GLY A 430 -49.93 -18.15 15.93
C GLY A 430 -49.86 -19.67 16.07
N TYR A 431 -50.07 -20.40 14.97
CA TYR A 431 -49.91 -21.86 14.90
C TYR A 431 -48.54 -22.24 15.44
N LEU A 432 -48.51 -23.26 16.31
CA LEU A 432 -47.28 -23.72 16.95
C LEU A 432 -47.33 -25.24 17.07
N ASN A 433 -46.34 -25.92 16.48
CA ASN A 433 -46.29 -27.38 16.40
C ASN A 433 -46.34 -28.06 17.78
N ASP A 434 -45.69 -27.46 18.77
CA ASP A 434 -45.55 -28.04 20.12
C ASP A 434 -46.64 -27.58 21.11
N SER A 435 -47.67 -26.89 20.64
CA SER A 435 -48.77 -26.42 21.49
C SER A 435 -50.05 -27.23 21.25
N PRO A 436 -50.50 -28.02 22.24
CA PRO A 436 -51.73 -28.81 22.14
C PRO A 436 -52.98 -27.98 21.79
N GLU A 437 -52.98 -26.71 22.15
CA GLU A 437 -54.10 -25.79 21.94
C GLU A 437 -54.11 -25.19 20.52
N LYS A 438 -52.97 -25.25 19.82
CA LYS A 438 -52.73 -24.52 18.57
C LYS A 438 -52.27 -25.38 17.40
N PHE A 439 -52.01 -26.66 17.60
CA PHE A 439 -51.69 -27.59 16.52
C PHE A 439 -52.98 -28.25 15.97
N PHE A 440 -52.97 -28.63 14.69
CA PHE A 440 -54.11 -29.27 14.04
C PHE A 440 -54.00 -30.79 14.05
N GLU A 441 -54.80 -31.44 14.90
CA GLU A 441 -54.92 -32.91 15.04
C GLU A 441 -56.13 -33.51 14.28
N GLY A 442 -56.72 -32.74 13.37
CA GLY A 442 -57.91 -33.17 12.64
C GLY A 442 -59.19 -33.14 13.47
N LEU A 443 -59.24 -32.34 14.53
CA LEU A 443 -60.47 -31.92 15.22
C LEU A 443 -60.87 -30.54 14.72
N ALA A 444 -62.14 -30.35 14.38
CA ALA A 444 -62.64 -29.02 14.02
C ALA A 444 -62.79 -28.14 15.27
N ASN A 445 -62.37 -26.87 15.19
CA ASN A 445 -62.58 -25.89 16.26
C ASN A 445 -63.57 -24.77 15.85
N THR A 446 -63.91 -24.65 14.56
CA THR A 446 -64.87 -23.65 14.06
C THR A 446 -66.17 -24.26 13.51
N GLY A 447 -67.18 -23.40 13.33
CA GLY A 447 -68.41 -23.71 12.62
C GLY A 447 -69.27 -24.79 13.28
N ARG A 448 -70.18 -25.40 12.49
CA ARG A 448 -71.13 -26.43 12.98
C ARG A 448 -70.45 -27.76 13.34
N SER A 449 -69.20 -27.93 12.94
CA SER A 449 -68.39 -29.11 13.21
C SER A 449 -67.47 -28.92 14.41
N SER A 450 -67.46 -27.74 15.06
CA SER A 450 -66.61 -27.47 16.23
C SER A 450 -66.76 -28.56 17.30
N GLY A 451 -65.63 -29.06 17.80
CA GLY A 451 -65.52 -30.18 18.73
C GLY A 451 -65.70 -31.56 18.10
N ARG A 452 -65.82 -31.69 16.77
CA ARG A 452 -65.97 -32.98 16.08
C ARG A 452 -64.70 -33.40 15.37
N VAL A 453 -64.47 -34.71 15.39
CA VAL A 453 -63.45 -35.38 14.56
C VAL A 453 -63.79 -35.17 13.09
N LEU A 454 -62.80 -34.70 12.33
CA LEU A 454 -62.91 -34.51 10.89
C LEU A 454 -62.75 -35.86 10.15
N PRO A 455 -63.65 -36.19 9.20
CA PRO A 455 -63.55 -37.40 8.39
C PRO A 455 -62.23 -37.51 7.61
N GLU A 456 -61.84 -38.74 7.28
CA GLU A 456 -60.80 -38.98 6.29
C GLU A 456 -61.21 -38.42 4.93
N THR A 457 -60.49 -37.40 4.47
CA THR A 457 -60.64 -36.76 3.15
C THR A 457 -59.54 -35.71 2.98
N VAL A 458 -59.47 -35.13 1.78
CA VAL A 458 -58.71 -33.92 1.50
C VAL A 458 -59.43 -32.69 2.06
N TYR A 459 -58.66 -31.83 2.73
CA TYR A 459 -59.00 -30.48 3.16
C TYR A 459 -58.11 -29.47 2.45
N PHE A 460 -58.52 -28.20 2.44
CA PHE A 460 -57.74 -27.09 1.88
C PHE A 460 -57.22 -26.23 3.01
N TYR A 461 -55.98 -25.76 2.90
CA TYR A 461 -55.40 -24.85 3.89
C TYR A 461 -55.07 -23.49 3.28
N VAL A 462 -55.08 -22.48 4.15
CA VAL A 462 -54.43 -21.19 3.95
C VAL A 462 -53.57 -20.95 5.18
N VAL A 463 -52.26 -20.82 4.97
CA VAL A 463 -51.30 -20.35 5.97
C VAL A 463 -50.92 -18.93 5.58
N ASP A 464 -51.30 -17.96 6.38
CA ASP A 464 -50.77 -16.59 6.33
C ASP A 464 -49.58 -16.53 7.28
N LEU A 465 -48.38 -16.23 6.80
CA LEU A 465 -47.18 -16.12 7.64
C LEU A 465 -47.12 -14.82 8.46
N GLY A 466 -47.99 -13.85 8.16
CA GLY A 466 -47.94 -12.52 8.76
C GLY A 466 -47.08 -11.55 7.93
N GLU A 467 -47.00 -10.30 8.39
CA GLU A 467 -46.25 -9.23 7.72
C GLU A 467 -44.76 -9.27 8.06
N THR A 468 -44.40 -9.83 9.21
CA THR A 468 -43.01 -9.97 9.65
C THR A 468 -42.75 -11.37 10.18
N ASP A 469 -41.50 -11.82 10.07
CA ASP A 469 -41.00 -12.99 10.79
C ASP A 469 -40.66 -12.66 12.25
N ILE A 470 -40.04 -13.60 12.95
CA ILE A 470 -39.67 -13.51 14.37
C ILE A 470 -38.62 -12.43 14.64
N ASP A 471 -37.80 -12.10 13.64
CA ASP A 471 -36.71 -11.13 13.73
C ASP A 471 -37.14 -9.73 13.26
N GLY A 472 -38.36 -9.61 12.73
CA GLY A 472 -38.98 -8.34 12.32
C GLY A 472 -38.81 -8.01 10.85
N ASN A 473 -38.24 -8.91 10.05
CA ASN A 473 -38.05 -8.71 8.62
C ASN A 473 -39.38 -8.84 7.88
N THR A 474 -39.60 -8.02 6.86
CA THR A 474 -40.88 -8.00 6.11
C THR A 474 -41.01 -9.24 5.23
N VAL A 475 -42.12 -9.96 5.37
CA VAL A 475 -42.46 -11.10 4.50
C VAL A 475 -43.13 -10.60 3.23
N SER A 476 -42.56 -10.92 2.06
CA SER A 476 -43.11 -10.47 0.77
C SER A 476 -44.55 -10.95 0.54
N GLU A 477 -45.39 -10.16 -0.14
CA GLU A 477 -46.79 -10.55 -0.40
C GLU A 477 -46.91 -11.88 -1.15
N GLU A 478 -45.95 -12.19 -2.04
CA GLU A 478 -45.91 -13.43 -2.81
C GLU A 478 -45.60 -14.67 -1.95
N SER A 479 -44.85 -14.49 -0.85
CA SER A 479 -44.46 -15.57 0.06
C SER A 479 -45.39 -15.71 1.26
N ARG A 480 -46.05 -14.62 1.67
CA ARG A 480 -46.92 -14.53 2.85
C ARG A 480 -48.03 -15.57 2.89
N TYR A 481 -48.69 -15.83 1.76
CA TYR A 481 -49.83 -16.76 1.72
C TYR A 481 -49.44 -18.10 1.09
N ARG A 482 -49.34 -19.15 1.90
CA ARG A 482 -49.20 -20.52 1.42
C ARG A 482 -50.55 -21.22 1.38
N LYS A 483 -50.91 -21.75 0.21
CA LYS A 483 -52.20 -22.42 -0.02
C LYS A 483 -51.94 -23.80 -0.58
N GLY A 484 -52.77 -24.75 -0.19
CA GLY A 484 -52.62 -26.11 -0.66
C GLY A 484 -53.66 -27.05 -0.10
N ILE A 485 -53.32 -28.33 -0.08
CA ILE A 485 -54.16 -29.39 0.43
C ILE A 485 -53.49 -30.08 1.62
N VAL A 486 -54.31 -30.51 2.57
CA VAL A 486 -53.90 -31.43 3.62
C VAL A 486 -54.86 -32.62 3.63
N TYR A 487 -54.31 -33.82 3.46
CA TYR A 487 -55.06 -35.07 3.53
C TYR A 487 -54.97 -35.64 4.96
N ILE A 488 -56.12 -35.84 5.58
CA ILE A 488 -56.21 -36.54 6.86
C ILE A 488 -56.41 -38.02 6.53
N ARG A 489 -55.48 -38.88 6.95
CA ARG A 489 -55.63 -40.34 6.86
C ARG A 489 -56.05 -40.89 8.23
N ARG A 490 -57.14 -41.65 8.30
CA ARG A 490 -57.57 -42.28 9.55
C ARG A 490 -57.33 -43.79 9.47
N PRO A 491 -57.14 -44.47 10.61
CA PRO A 491 -57.16 -45.93 10.61
C PRO A 491 -58.56 -46.40 10.21
N ASN A 492 -58.64 -47.45 9.38
CA ASN A 492 -59.90 -48.09 9.07
C ASN A 492 -60.49 -48.68 10.37
N GLU A 493 -61.68 -48.24 10.76
CA GLU A 493 -62.45 -48.83 11.89
C GLU A 493 -62.75 -50.32 11.69
#